data_AF-A0A538ETQ2-F1
#
_entry.id   AF-A0A538ETQ2-F1
#
_cell.length_a   1.000
_cell.length_b   1.000
_cell.length_c   1.000
_cell.angle_alpha   90.00
_cell.angle_beta   90.00
_cell.angle_gamma   90.00
#
_symmetry.space_group_name_H-M   'P 1'
#
loop_
_entity.id
_entity.type
_entity.pdbx_description
1 polymer ?
#
loop_
_entity_poly.entity_id
_entity_poly.type
_entity_poly.pdbx_seq_one_letter_code
_entity_poly.pdbx_strand_id
1 'polypeptide(L)'
;MEGLPPQPPPAQPPPPPEGPAPGWQPPSGPPPSGGEHPVSFDVEYPDRDLDRVSSGLRIFWVIPIAIVLGTVGGGTYRFGTGSNSAVTFAGAGGLLFAGPLLMILFRQKYPRWWFDWNLELQRFTNRVYVYFLLMDDRYPSTDERQGVRLEYPYPDVPRDLNRWLPLVKWLLAIPHYVVLFFLYIGAVFMAIAAWFAVVFTGRYPRGVFDYLVGVGRWSNRVVAYAFTLVTDEYPPFRLAP
;
A
#
# COMPACT_ATOMS: atom_id res chain seq x y z
N MET A 1 -30.30 -37.40 -36.85
CA MET A 1 -29.09 -36.56 -36.74
C MET A 1 -29.48 -35.37 -35.90
N GLU A 2 -28.87 -35.27 -34.72
CA GLU A 2 -29.22 -34.37 -33.61
C GLU A 2 -29.41 -32.90 -34.02
N GLY A 3 -30.48 -32.29 -33.52
CA GLY A 3 -30.71 -30.85 -33.62
C GLY A 3 -29.67 -30.10 -32.80
N LEU A 4 -29.11 -29.04 -33.38
CA LEU A 4 -28.16 -28.15 -32.70
C LEU A 4 -28.76 -27.67 -31.36
N PRO A 5 -27.96 -27.60 -30.28
CA PRO A 5 -28.40 -26.98 -29.04
C PRO A 5 -28.75 -25.50 -29.28
N PRO A 6 -29.77 -24.97 -28.59
CA PRO A 6 -30.17 -23.57 -28.72
C PRO A 6 -29.01 -22.66 -28.33
N GLN A 7 -28.76 -21.62 -29.14
CA GLN A 7 -27.72 -20.64 -28.84
C GLN A 7 -28.01 -19.94 -27.51
N PRO A 8 -26.99 -19.74 -26.65
CA PRO A 8 -27.16 -18.96 -25.44
C PRO A 8 -27.61 -17.53 -25.77
N PRO A 9 -28.45 -16.91 -24.94
CA PRO A 9 -28.86 -15.54 -25.14
C PRO A 9 -27.63 -14.61 -25.21
N PRO A 10 -27.69 -13.53 -26.01
CA PRO A 10 -26.60 -12.56 -26.10
C PRO A 10 -26.27 -12.05 -24.70
N ALA A 11 -24.97 -12.02 -24.37
CA ALA A 11 -24.47 -11.52 -23.10
C ALA A 11 -25.01 -10.10 -22.87
N GLN A 12 -25.66 -9.88 -21.73
CA GLN A 12 -26.08 -8.53 -21.35
C GLN A 12 -24.83 -7.65 -21.24
N PRO A 13 -24.89 -6.41 -21.74
CA PRO A 13 -23.81 -5.45 -21.53
C PRO A 13 -23.56 -5.31 -20.02
N PRO A 14 -22.30 -5.17 -19.58
CA PRO A 14 -22.00 -4.98 -18.17
C PRO A 14 -22.78 -3.76 -17.64
N PRO A 15 -23.25 -3.80 -16.38
CA PRO A 15 -23.90 -2.65 -15.79
C PRO A 15 -22.98 -1.42 -15.89
N PRO A 16 -23.53 -0.21 -16.06
CA PRO A 16 -22.74 1.01 -16.01
C PRO A 16 -21.95 1.05 -14.70
N PRO A 17 -20.71 1.59 -14.70
CA PRO A 17 -19.93 1.72 -13.48
C PRO A 17 -20.80 2.39 -12.42
N GLU A 18 -20.97 1.72 -11.27
CA GLU A 18 -21.66 2.31 -10.13
C GLU A 18 -21.05 3.68 -9.88
N GLY A 19 -21.93 4.69 -9.75
CA GLY A 19 -21.50 6.03 -9.40
C GLY A 19 -20.67 6.01 -8.11
N PRO A 20 -19.89 7.06 -7.85
CA PRO A 20 -19.09 7.13 -6.64
C PRO A 20 -19.94 6.82 -5.40
N ALA A 21 -19.38 6.01 -4.50
CA ALA A 21 -20.05 5.57 -3.28
C ALA A 21 -20.72 6.75 -2.55
N PRO A 22 -21.90 6.58 -1.93
CA PRO A 22 -22.58 7.64 -1.21
C PRO A 22 -21.63 8.31 -0.20
N GLY A 23 -21.31 9.59 -0.42
CA GLY A 23 -20.38 10.36 0.42
C GLY A 23 -18.95 10.49 -0.10
N TRP A 24 -18.60 9.86 -1.23
CA TRP A 24 -17.34 10.13 -1.93
C TRP A 24 -17.51 11.33 -2.86
N GLN A 25 -16.89 12.45 -2.50
CA GLN A 25 -16.59 13.52 -3.43
C GLN A 25 -15.09 13.42 -3.75
N PRO A 26 -14.68 13.40 -5.03
CA PRO A 26 -13.26 13.50 -5.35
C PRO A 26 -12.74 14.82 -4.76
N PRO A 27 -11.63 14.83 -3.99
CA PRO A 27 -11.09 16.06 -3.48
C PRO A 27 -10.89 17.05 -4.62
N SER A 28 -11.39 18.27 -4.46
CA SER A 28 -11.41 19.37 -5.43
C SER A 28 -10.02 19.95 -5.73
N GLY A 29 -8.95 19.22 -5.41
CA GLY A 29 -7.59 19.59 -5.73
C GLY A 29 -7.32 19.38 -7.22
N PRO A 30 -6.54 20.28 -7.87
CA PRO A 30 -6.09 20.06 -9.23
C PRO A 30 -5.34 18.72 -9.34
N PRO A 31 -5.41 18.02 -10.48
CA PRO A 31 -4.52 16.89 -10.73
C PRO A 31 -3.08 17.36 -10.52
N PRO A 32 -2.19 16.50 -9.97
CA PRO A 32 -0.84 16.90 -9.63
C PRO A 32 -0.14 17.56 -10.82
N SER A 33 0.27 18.81 -10.62
CA SER A 33 0.93 19.63 -11.63
C SER A 33 2.35 19.10 -11.89
N GLY A 34 2.71 18.94 -13.17
CA GLY A 34 3.99 18.37 -13.62
C GLY A 34 5.21 18.89 -12.87
N GLY A 35 5.95 17.95 -12.27
CA GLY A 35 7.03 18.15 -11.31
C GLY A 35 7.05 17.09 -10.20
N GLU A 36 5.94 16.34 -10.08
CA GLU A 36 5.79 15.26 -9.11
C GLU A 36 6.38 13.94 -9.63
N HIS A 37 7.02 13.21 -8.71
CA HIS A 37 7.52 11.85 -8.94
C HIS A 37 6.35 10.95 -9.40
N PRO A 38 6.57 9.96 -10.29
CA PRO A 38 5.51 9.09 -10.84
C PRO A 38 4.69 8.32 -9.80
N VAL A 39 5.15 8.29 -8.54
CA VAL A 39 4.45 7.69 -7.41
C VAL A 39 3.82 8.80 -6.58
N SER A 40 2.50 8.93 -6.65
CA SER A 40 1.72 9.84 -5.81
C SER A 40 1.10 9.07 -4.64
N PHE A 41 1.25 9.62 -3.44
CA PHE A 41 0.63 9.10 -2.23
C PHE A 41 0.04 10.26 -1.43
N ASP A 42 -1.26 10.22 -1.19
CA ASP A 42 -1.97 11.24 -0.46
C ASP A 42 -2.97 10.63 0.52
N VAL A 43 -3.13 11.27 1.67
CA VAL A 43 -4.03 10.85 2.73
C VAL A 43 -4.87 12.04 3.12
N GLU A 44 -6.18 11.85 3.22
CA GLU A 44 -7.09 12.90 3.66
C GLU A 44 -6.90 13.16 5.16
N TYR A 45 -6.70 14.43 5.54
CA TYR A 45 -6.57 14.79 6.94
C TYR A 45 -7.92 14.68 7.68
N PRO A 46 -7.99 14.03 8.85
CA PRO A 46 -9.22 13.93 9.62
C PRO A 46 -9.52 15.27 10.32
N ASP A 47 -10.15 16.21 9.63
CA ASP A 47 -10.59 17.51 10.19
C ASP A 47 -11.90 17.38 11.00
N ARG A 48 -12.00 16.32 11.79
CA ARG A 48 -13.13 16.00 12.67
C ARG A 48 -12.61 15.47 14.00
N ASP A 49 -13.40 15.59 15.06
CA ASP A 49 -13.05 14.97 16.33
C ASP A 49 -13.11 13.43 16.17
N LEU A 50 -12.00 12.76 16.49
CA LEU A 50 -11.87 11.30 16.43
C LEU A 50 -12.54 10.67 17.66
N ASP A 51 -13.13 9.48 17.47
CA ASP A 51 -13.69 8.74 18.60
C ASP A 51 -12.58 8.23 19.52
N ARG A 52 -12.61 8.66 20.79
CA ARG A 52 -11.53 8.42 21.77
C ARG A 52 -11.44 6.95 22.17
N VAL A 53 -12.58 6.28 22.29
CA VAL A 53 -12.66 4.89 22.76
C VAL A 53 -12.16 3.94 21.67
N SER A 54 -12.67 4.09 20.45
CA SER A 54 -12.20 3.35 19.28
C SER A 54 -10.72 3.61 19.02
N SER A 55 -10.28 4.87 19.13
CA SER A 55 -8.86 5.26 18.98
C SER A 55 -7.96 4.63 20.04
N GLY A 56 -8.40 4.60 21.30
CA GLY A 56 -7.68 3.94 22.39
C GLY A 56 -7.57 2.43 22.21
N LEU A 57 -8.65 1.79 21.76
CA LEU A 57 -8.73 0.33 21.56
C LEU A 57 -8.22 -0.15 20.20
N ARG A 58 -7.79 0.76 19.33
CA ARG A 58 -7.33 0.48 17.96
C ARG A 58 -6.23 -0.57 17.88
N ILE A 59 -5.36 -0.65 18.90
CA ILE A 59 -4.31 -1.68 18.99
C ILE A 59 -4.88 -3.12 19.03
N PHE A 60 -6.11 -3.30 19.51
CA PHE A 60 -6.81 -4.58 19.48
C PHE A 60 -7.56 -4.78 18.16
N TRP A 61 -8.23 -3.74 17.68
CA TRP A 61 -9.02 -3.82 16.43
C TRP A 61 -8.17 -3.97 15.18
N VAL A 62 -6.91 -3.53 15.21
CA VAL A 62 -5.98 -3.75 14.10
C VAL A 62 -5.53 -5.21 13.98
N ILE A 63 -5.64 -6.03 15.04
CA ILE A 63 -5.08 -7.40 15.04
C ILE A 63 -5.67 -8.27 13.92
N PRO A 64 -7.00 -8.37 13.71
CA PRO A 64 -7.56 -9.18 12.64
C PRO A 64 -7.06 -8.75 11.26
N ILE A 65 -7.06 -7.44 10.97
CA ILE A 65 -6.63 -6.96 9.66
C ILE A 65 -5.12 -7.07 9.48
N ALA A 66 -4.33 -6.93 10.55
CA ALA A 66 -2.89 -7.17 10.52
C ALA A 66 -2.55 -8.64 10.23
N ILE A 67 -3.36 -9.59 10.74
CA ILE A 67 -3.22 -11.02 10.39
C ILE A 67 -3.54 -11.25 8.91
N VAL A 68 -4.63 -10.66 8.40
CA VAL A 68 -4.98 -10.73 6.97
C VAL A 68 -3.85 -10.15 6.11
N LEU A 69 -3.42 -8.92 6.41
CA LEU A 69 -2.31 -8.28 5.72
C LEU A 69 -1.04 -9.14 5.76
N GLY A 70 -0.73 -9.70 6.92
CA GLY A 70 0.42 -10.55 7.13
C GLY A 70 0.43 -11.83 6.29
N THR A 71 -0.71 -12.52 6.26
CA THR A 71 -0.88 -13.75 5.49
C THR A 71 -0.92 -13.50 3.99
N VAL A 72 -1.55 -12.41 3.55
CA VAL A 72 -1.62 -12.01 2.14
C VAL A 72 -0.27 -11.48 1.65
N GLY A 73 0.42 -10.69 2.47
CA GLY A 73 1.72 -10.08 2.16
C GLY A 73 2.90 -11.06 2.14
N GLY A 74 2.67 -12.33 2.47
CA GLY A 74 3.71 -13.36 2.37
C GLY A 74 4.56 -13.56 3.61
N GLY A 75 4.11 -13.10 4.78
CA GLY A 75 4.80 -13.37 6.04
C GLY A 75 4.84 -14.87 6.36
N THR A 76 6.02 -15.36 6.75
CA THR A 76 6.14 -16.69 7.37
C THR A 76 5.97 -16.54 8.88
N TYR A 77 4.86 -17.06 9.40
CA TYR A 77 4.54 -17.03 10.82
C TYR A 77 4.89 -18.37 11.46
N ARG A 78 5.66 -18.33 12.53
CA ARG A 78 6.02 -19.51 13.31
C ARG A 78 5.33 -19.43 14.67
N PHE A 79 4.33 -20.28 14.88
CA PHE A 79 3.62 -20.37 16.16
C PHE A 79 4.06 -21.65 16.88
N GLY A 80 4.57 -21.53 18.10
CA GLY A 80 4.98 -22.66 18.93
C GLY A 80 4.16 -22.74 20.21
N THR A 81 3.62 -23.93 20.51
CA THR A 81 2.90 -24.21 21.78
C THR A 81 3.75 -25.01 22.77
N GLY A 82 5.04 -25.19 22.51
CA GLY A 82 6.00 -25.89 23.38
C GLY A 82 7.42 -25.87 22.81
N SER A 83 8.40 -26.41 23.54
CA SER A 83 9.82 -26.34 23.19
C SER A 83 10.20 -27.00 21.84
N ASN A 84 9.37 -27.90 21.32
CA ASN A 84 9.69 -28.73 20.15
C ASN A 84 8.63 -28.76 19.04
N SER A 85 7.47 -28.09 19.20
CA SER A 85 6.41 -28.07 18.19
C SER A 85 6.15 -26.63 17.73
N ALA A 86 6.59 -26.33 16.51
CA ALA A 86 6.33 -25.06 15.86
C ALA A 86 5.58 -25.30 14.55
N VAL A 87 4.35 -24.79 14.47
CA VAL A 87 3.57 -24.76 13.24
C VAL A 87 4.03 -23.54 12.44
N THR A 88 4.54 -23.78 11.23
CA THR A 88 4.97 -22.72 10.31
C THR A 88 3.87 -22.51 9.28
N PHE A 89 3.26 -21.33 9.29
CA PHE A 89 2.33 -20.89 8.26
C PHE A 89 3.07 -19.96 7.30
N ALA A 90 3.12 -20.35 6.03
CA ALA A 90 3.64 -19.50 4.96
C ALA A 90 2.47 -18.74 4.33
N GLY A 91 2.52 -17.40 4.40
CA GLY A 91 1.61 -16.53 3.67
C GLY A 91 1.81 -16.64 2.15
N ALA A 92 0.80 -16.26 1.38
CA ALA A 92 0.75 -16.46 -0.08
C ALA A 92 1.80 -15.64 -0.87
N GLY A 93 2.39 -14.61 -0.27
CA GLY A 93 3.31 -13.67 -0.95
C GLY A 93 4.83 -13.98 -0.88
N GLY A 94 5.27 -15.02 -0.16
CA GLY A 94 6.68 -15.13 0.28
C GLY A 94 7.75 -15.55 -0.76
N LEU A 95 7.37 -15.97 -1.97
CA LEU A 95 8.28 -16.58 -2.96
C LEU A 95 8.29 -15.87 -4.33
N LEU A 96 7.83 -14.63 -4.33
CA LEU A 96 7.16 -14.07 -5.50
C LEU A 96 8.02 -13.04 -6.27
N PHE A 97 9.14 -12.58 -5.71
CA PHE A 97 9.97 -11.55 -6.35
C PHE A 97 10.76 -12.04 -7.59
N ALA A 98 11.27 -13.28 -7.58
CA ALA A 98 12.17 -13.77 -8.62
C ALA A 98 11.49 -13.93 -10.00
N GLY A 99 10.22 -14.34 -10.04
CA GLY A 99 9.49 -14.57 -11.30
C GLY A 99 9.38 -13.31 -12.17
N PRO A 100 8.75 -12.24 -11.68
CA PRO A 100 8.66 -10.97 -12.39
C PRO A 100 10.02 -10.37 -12.71
N LEU A 101 11.00 -10.46 -11.81
CA LEU A 101 12.36 -10.01 -12.05
C LEU A 101 12.96 -10.70 -13.30
N LEU A 102 12.89 -12.03 -13.37
CA LEU A 102 13.39 -12.80 -14.51
C LEU A 102 12.60 -12.50 -15.79
N MET A 103 11.28 -12.27 -15.69
CA MET A 103 10.46 -11.86 -16.84
C MET A 103 10.84 -10.47 -17.36
N ILE A 104 11.16 -9.51 -16.49
CA ILE A 104 11.68 -8.21 -16.91
C ILE A 104 13.07 -8.37 -17.55
N LEU A 105 13.94 -9.18 -16.94
CA LEU A 105 15.32 -9.40 -17.40
C LEU A 105 15.39 -10.07 -18.79
N PHE A 106 14.63 -11.16 -18.98
CA PHE A 106 14.71 -11.99 -20.19
C PHE A 106 13.63 -11.70 -21.22
N ARG A 107 12.44 -11.28 -20.78
CA ARG A 107 11.26 -11.11 -21.64
C ARG A 107 10.83 -9.65 -21.78
N GLN A 108 11.47 -8.71 -21.06
CA GLN A 108 11.10 -7.29 -21.02
C GLN A 108 9.59 -7.10 -20.84
N LYS A 109 8.97 -7.96 -20.04
CA LYS A 109 7.53 -7.99 -19.85
C LYS A 109 7.23 -8.07 -18.38
N TYR A 110 6.45 -7.11 -17.90
CA TYR A 110 5.92 -7.11 -16.56
C TYR A 110 4.48 -7.61 -16.58
N PRO A 111 4.14 -8.72 -15.90
CA PRO A 111 2.77 -9.23 -15.94
C PRO A 111 1.78 -8.26 -15.30
N ARG A 112 0.67 -7.94 -15.98
CA ARG A 112 -0.36 -7.03 -15.45
C ARG A 112 -0.96 -7.52 -14.14
N TRP A 113 -1.42 -8.78 -14.10
CA TRP A 113 -1.98 -9.37 -12.88
C TRP A 113 -1.04 -9.29 -11.67
N TRP A 114 0.27 -9.32 -11.91
CA TRP A 114 1.27 -9.18 -10.87
C TRP A 114 1.37 -7.75 -10.35
N PHE A 115 1.48 -6.80 -11.28
CA PHE A 115 1.48 -5.38 -10.97
C PHE A 115 0.20 -5.01 -10.21
N ASP A 116 -0.96 -5.45 -10.70
CA ASP A 116 -2.26 -5.20 -10.10
C ASP A 116 -2.31 -5.75 -8.66
N TRP A 117 -1.79 -6.97 -8.45
CA TRP A 117 -1.68 -7.57 -7.12
C TRP A 117 -0.82 -6.74 -6.17
N ASN A 118 0.38 -6.31 -6.60
CA ASN A 118 1.28 -5.52 -5.74
C ASN A 118 0.70 -4.14 -5.46
N LEU A 119 0.09 -3.50 -6.47
CA LEU A 119 -0.57 -2.21 -6.32
C LEU A 119 -1.70 -2.29 -5.30
N GLU A 120 -2.59 -3.29 -5.41
CA GLU A 120 -3.71 -3.44 -4.48
C GLU A 120 -3.26 -3.87 -3.09
N LEU A 121 -2.27 -4.76 -2.98
CA LEU A 121 -1.66 -5.12 -1.70
C LEU A 121 -1.05 -3.89 -1.02
N GLN A 122 -0.38 -3.03 -1.77
CA GLN A 122 0.23 -1.83 -1.23
C GLN A 122 -0.80 -0.76 -0.86
N ARG A 123 -1.89 -0.61 -1.63
CA ARG A 123 -3.05 0.22 -1.25
C ARG A 123 -3.64 -0.26 0.07
N PHE A 124 -3.90 -1.56 0.18
CA PHE A 124 -4.42 -2.17 1.40
C PHE A 124 -3.47 -1.99 2.59
N THR A 125 -2.17 -2.22 2.38
CA THR A 125 -1.12 -1.99 3.38
C THR A 125 -1.16 -0.55 3.90
N ASN A 126 -1.22 0.43 3.00
CA ASN A 126 -1.31 1.84 3.39
C ASN A 126 -2.62 2.17 4.12
N ARG A 127 -3.76 1.60 3.72
CA ARG A 127 -5.04 1.75 4.47
C ARG A 127 -4.91 1.22 5.90
N VAL A 128 -4.28 0.06 6.09
CA VAL A 128 -4.02 -0.51 7.43
C VAL A 128 -3.09 0.38 8.23
N TYR A 129 -2.02 0.93 7.64
CA TYR A 129 -1.11 1.84 8.34
C TYR A 129 -1.79 3.15 8.75
N VAL A 130 -2.55 3.79 7.85
CA VAL A 130 -3.30 5.02 8.14
C VAL A 130 -4.31 4.78 9.26
N TYR A 131 -5.02 3.65 9.23
CA TYR A 131 -5.88 3.26 10.34
C TYR A 131 -5.07 3.08 11.63
N PHE A 132 -4.03 2.26 11.62
CA PHE A 132 -3.20 1.98 12.80
C PHE A 132 -2.58 3.24 13.42
N LEU A 133 -2.15 4.18 12.58
CA LEU A 133 -1.55 5.45 12.98
C LEU A 133 -2.57 6.52 13.35
N LEU A 134 -3.85 6.15 13.50
CA LEU A 134 -4.97 7.01 13.89
C LEU A 134 -5.30 8.14 12.89
N MET A 135 -4.89 8.00 11.64
CA MET A 135 -5.11 9.00 10.59
C MET A 135 -6.48 8.86 9.92
N ASP A 136 -7.09 7.67 9.96
CA ASP A 136 -8.50 7.46 9.57
C ASP A 136 -9.18 6.52 10.58
N ASP A 137 -10.41 6.87 10.97
CA ASP A 137 -11.26 6.13 11.93
C ASP A 137 -12.06 5.02 11.30
N ARG A 138 -12.16 5.00 9.98
CA ARG A 138 -12.84 3.92 9.27
C ARG A 138 -11.98 2.66 9.31
N TYR A 139 -12.62 1.54 9.62
CA TYR A 139 -11.96 0.25 9.54
C TYR A 139 -11.48 -0.01 8.11
N PRO A 140 -10.23 -0.46 7.90
CA PRO A 140 -9.65 -0.63 6.59
C PRO A 140 -10.38 -1.71 5.79
N SER A 141 -10.96 -1.31 4.66
CA SER A 141 -11.57 -2.21 3.69
C SER A 141 -10.50 -2.86 2.81
N THR A 142 -10.79 -4.08 2.36
CA THR A 142 -9.94 -4.88 1.47
C THR A 142 -10.10 -4.49 0.01
N ASP A 143 -11.26 -4.01 -0.40
CA ASP A 143 -11.66 -3.80 -1.80
C ASP A 143 -12.08 -2.34 -2.08
N GLU A 144 -12.75 -1.69 -1.13
CA GLU A 144 -13.22 -0.32 -1.30
C GLU A 144 -12.08 0.72 -1.28
N ARG A 145 -12.22 1.75 -2.11
CA ARG A 145 -11.32 2.92 -2.07
C ARG A 145 -11.66 3.78 -0.86
N GLN A 146 -10.70 3.98 0.04
CA GLN A 146 -10.88 4.73 1.29
C GLN A 146 -9.68 5.62 1.54
N GLY A 147 -9.90 6.92 1.83
CA GLY A 147 -9.02 7.89 2.51
C GLY A 147 -7.57 8.08 2.05
N VAL A 148 -7.10 7.22 1.16
CA VAL A 148 -5.71 6.98 0.78
C VAL A 148 -5.69 6.84 -0.72
N ARG A 149 -4.98 7.74 -1.37
CA ARG A 149 -4.75 7.71 -2.80
C ARG A 149 -3.31 7.26 -3.03
N LEU A 150 -3.15 6.10 -3.65
CA LEU A 150 -1.88 5.64 -4.18
C LEU A 150 -2.05 5.36 -5.67
N GLU A 151 -1.37 6.14 -6.49
CA GLU A 151 -1.38 5.96 -7.95
C GLU A 151 0.00 5.49 -8.42
N TYR A 152 -0.03 4.40 -9.20
CA TYR A 152 1.12 3.89 -9.94
C TYR A 152 0.81 3.94 -11.43
N PRO A 153 1.65 4.61 -12.25
CA PRO A 153 1.59 4.41 -13.68
C PRO A 153 2.05 2.98 -13.98
N TYR A 154 1.29 2.29 -14.83
CA TYR A 154 1.74 1.02 -15.37
C TYR A 154 2.92 1.28 -16.31
N PRO A 155 4.11 0.68 -16.08
CA PRO A 155 5.30 1.03 -16.84
C PRO A 155 5.31 0.37 -18.22
N ASP A 156 5.72 1.13 -19.23
CA ASP A 156 6.05 0.57 -20.54
C ASP A 156 7.46 -0.02 -20.47
N VAL A 157 7.55 -1.28 -20.04
CA VAL A 157 8.83 -1.98 -19.74
C VAL A 157 9.95 -1.75 -20.78
N PRO A 158 9.72 -1.82 -22.10
CA PRO A 158 10.81 -1.63 -23.07
C PRO A 158 11.32 -0.18 -23.15
N ARG A 159 10.54 0.81 -22.71
CA ARG A 159 10.88 2.24 -22.73
C ARG A 159 11.33 2.76 -21.37
N ASP A 160 10.65 2.35 -20.32
CA ASP A 160 10.77 2.95 -18.99
C ASP A 160 11.67 2.14 -18.04
N LEU A 161 11.95 0.86 -18.36
CA LEU A 161 12.71 -0.04 -17.50
C LEU A 161 13.92 -0.65 -18.24
N ASN A 162 15.09 -0.47 -17.66
CA ASN A 162 16.32 -1.12 -18.11
C ASN A 162 16.36 -2.56 -17.58
N ARG A 163 16.65 -3.52 -18.46
CA ARG A 163 16.65 -4.95 -18.14
C ARG A 163 17.60 -5.33 -16.98
N TRP A 164 18.74 -4.64 -16.83
CA TRP A 164 19.79 -5.01 -15.87
C TRP A 164 19.71 -4.22 -14.56
N LEU A 165 19.08 -3.05 -14.59
CA LEU A 165 18.96 -2.19 -13.41
C LEU A 165 18.29 -2.90 -12.23
N PRO A 166 17.22 -3.71 -12.38
CA PRO A 166 16.59 -4.39 -11.27
C PRO A 166 17.52 -5.15 -10.35
N LEU A 167 18.65 -5.71 -10.83
CA LEU A 167 19.63 -6.40 -9.97
C LEU A 167 20.45 -5.42 -9.12
N VAL A 168 20.75 -4.25 -9.67
CA VAL A 168 21.59 -3.22 -9.05
C VAL A 168 20.75 -2.31 -8.15
N LYS A 169 19.45 -2.15 -8.42
CA LYS A 169 18.53 -1.32 -7.62
C LYS A 169 18.53 -1.67 -6.14
N TRP A 170 18.63 -2.95 -5.78
CA TRP A 170 18.67 -3.40 -4.38
C TRP A 170 19.84 -2.81 -3.62
N LEU A 171 21.01 -2.72 -4.27
CA LEU A 171 22.20 -2.11 -3.70
C LEU A 171 22.02 -0.59 -3.57
N LEU A 172 21.45 0.05 -4.60
CA LEU A 172 21.18 1.49 -4.62
C LEU A 172 20.10 1.92 -3.61
N ALA A 173 19.22 1.01 -3.21
CA ALA A 173 18.20 1.25 -2.19
C ALA A 173 18.73 1.13 -0.75
N ILE A 174 19.95 0.62 -0.53
CA ILE A 174 20.53 0.47 0.82
C ILE A 174 20.57 1.81 1.57
N PRO A 175 21.05 2.92 0.99
CA PRO A 175 21.03 4.22 1.67
C PRO A 175 19.61 4.64 2.09
N HIS A 176 18.60 4.35 1.27
CA HIS A 176 17.21 4.63 1.63
C HIS A 176 16.73 3.80 2.81
N TYR A 177 17.07 2.51 2.87
CA TYR A 177 16.69 1.66 3.99
C TYR A 177 17.28 2.15 5.31
N VAL A 178 18.54 2.63 5.28
CA VAL A 178 19.18 3.19 6.47
C VAL A 178 18.45 4.44 6.95
N VAL A 179 18.14 5.38 6.06
CA VAL A 179 17.44 6.61 6.48
C VAL A 179 15.99 6.34 6.90
N LEU A 180 15.28 5.50 6.15
CA LEU A 180 13.91 5.09 6.49
C LEU A 180 13.87 4.38 7.84
N PHE A 181 14.87 3.57 8.18
CA PHE A 181 14.97 2.95 9.51
C PHE A 181 14.93 3.98 10.64
N PHE A 182 15.75 5.04 10.55
CA PHE A 182 15.72 6.12 11.55
C PHE A 182 14.41 6.92 11.53
N LEU A 183 13.84 7.17 10.35
CA LEU A 183 12.54 7.83 10.24
C LEU A 183 11.40 6.99 10.82
N TYR A 184 11.43 5.67 10.68
CA TYR A 184 10.46 4.77 11.28
C TYR A 184 10.56 4.76 12.80
N ILE A 185 11.76 4.87 13.37
CA ILE A 185 11.93 5.07 14.81
C ILE A 185 11.21 6.37 15.23
N GLY A 186 11.45 7.48 14.52
CA GLY A 186 10.73 8.74 14.75
C GLY A 186 9.21 8.58 14.61
N ALA A 187 8.75 7.85 13.60
CA ALA A 187 7.34 7.59 13.34
C ALA A 187 6.66 6.85 14.49
N VAL A 188 7.33 5.88 15.11
CA VAL A 188 6.81 5.18 16.29
C VAL A 188 6.60 6.15 17.45
N PHE A 189 7.59 7.00 17.76
CA PHE A 189 7.45 7.99 18.83
C PHE A 189 6.33 9.00 18.54
N MET A 190 6.24 9.48 17.30
CA MET A 190 5.19 10.39 16.88
C MET A 190 3.80 9.73 16.92
N ALA A 191 3.69 8.46 16.54
CA ALA A 191 2.45 7.69 16.62
C ALA A 191 1.98 7.53 18.07
N ILE A 192 2.90 7.25 19.00
CA ILE A 192 2.59 7.18 20.43
C ILE A 192 2.12 8.55 20.94
N ALA A 193 2.81 9.63 20.56
CA ALA A 193 2.41 10.99 20.92
C ALA A 193 1.01 11.35 20.36
N ALA A 194 0.73 11.00 19.10
CA ALA A 194 -0.58 11.18 18.48
C ALA A 194 -1.66 10.35 19.18
N TRP A 195 -1.37 9.11 19.57
CA TRP A 195 -2.31 8.27 20.33
C TRP A 195 -2.73 8.93 21.63
N PHE A 196 -1.78 9.42 22.44
CA PHE A 196 -2.11 10.15 23.66
C PHE A 196 -2.89 11.44 23.35
N ALA A 197 -2.44 12.22 22.35
CA ALA A 197 -3.12 13.44 21.95
C ALA A 197 -4.59 13.19 21.58
N VAL A 198 -4.87 12.15 20.78
CA VAL A 198 -6.22 11.78 20.36
C VAL A 198 -7.06 11.27 21.53
N VAL A 199 -6.50 10.41 22.40
CA VAL A 199 -7.25 9.89 23.56
C VAL A 199 -7.68 11.00 24.52
N PHE A 200 -6.82 12.02 24.74
CA PHE A 200 -7.14 13.13 25.64
C PHE A 200 -7.96 14.25 24.99
N THR A 201 -7.59 14.64 23.77
CA THR A 201 -8.15 15.84 23.11
C THR A 201 -9.21 15.51 22.07
N GLY A 202 -9.23 14.29 21.54
CA GLY A 202 -10.05 13.89 20.38
C GLY A 202 -9.52 14.41 19.04
N ARG A 203 -8.36 15.10 19.00
CA ARG A 203 -7.83 15.71 17.78
C ARG A 203 -6.46 15.18 17.42
N TYR A 204 -6.27 14.96 16.12
CA TYR A 204 -4.98 14.54 15.58
C TYR A 204 -4.02 15.73 15.43
N PRO A 205 -2.78 15.66 15.92
CA PRO A 205 -1.81 16.75 15.73
C PRO A 205 -1.36 16.87 14.27
N ARG A 206 -1.60 18.02 13.62
CA ARG A 206 -1.20 18.26 12.21
C ARG A 206 0.29 18.00 11.94
N GLY A 207 1.19 18.44 12.81
CA GLY A 207 2.63 18.22 12.62
C GLY A 207 3.03 16.73 12.61
N VAL A 208 2.35 15.89 13.40
CA VAL A 208 2.55 14.44 13.38
C VAL A 208 2.01 13.84 12.08
N PHE A 209 0.84 14.32 11.63
CA PHE A 209 0.22 13.89 10.39
C PHE A 209 1.16 14.14 9.20
N ASP A 210 1.66 15.37 9.05
CA ASP A 210 2.53 15.77 7.94
C ASP A 210 3.81 14.93 7.91
N TYR A 211 4.40 14.67 9.09
CA TYR A 211 5.57 13.81 9.21
C TYR A 211 5.28 12.37 8.75
N LEU A 212 4.24 11.75 9.29
CA LEU A 212 3.89 10.36 8.99
C LEU A 212 3.47 10.17 7.53
N VAL A 213 2.72 11.12 6.95
CA VAL A 213 2.40 11.12 5.51
C VAL A 213 3.67 11.25 4.69
N GLY A 214 4.59 12.14 5.06
CA GLY A 214 5.88 12.29 4.39
C GLY A 214 6.73 11.01 4.39
N VAL A 215 6.79 10.32 5.54
CA VAL A 215 7.48 9.01 5.65
C VAL A 215 6.77 7.96 4.78
N GLY A 216 5.44 7.93 4.77
CA GLY A 216 4.65 7.06 3.91
C GLY A 216 4.89 7.31 2.42
N ARG A 217 4.91 8.58 1.98
CA ARG A 217 5.24 8.97 0.59
C ARG A 217 6.60 8.43 0.19
N TRP A 218 7.61 8.66 1.02
CA TRP A 218 8.96 8.22 0.70
C TRP A 218 9.09 6.69 0.69
N SER A 219 8.50 6.00 1.67
CA SER A 219 8.45 4.54 1.70
C SER A 219 7.80 3.97 0.44
N ASN A 220 6.65 4.51 0.02
CA ASN A 220 5.97 4.07 -1.20
C ASN A 220 6.81 4.30 -2.47
N ARG A 221 7.60 5.38 -2.55
CA ARG A 221 8.55 5.61 -3.66
C ARG A 221 9.67 4.56 -3.67
N VAL A 222 10.24 4.24 -2.50
CA VAL A 222 11.29 3.20 -2.38
C VAL A 222 10.75 1.82 -2.72
N VAL A 223 9.54 1.49 -2.27
CA VAL A 223 8.87 0.22 -2.62
C VAL A 223 8.64 0.12 -4.12
N ALA A 224 8.12 1.18 -4.75
CA ALA A 224 7.90 1.19 -6.20
C ALA A 224 9.20 1.04 -7.00
N TYR A 225 10.29 1.66 -6.55
CA TYR A 225 11.61 1.58 -7.18
C TYR A 225 12.26 0.20 -7.00
N ALA A 226 12.36 -0.27 -5.76
CA ALA A 226 13.14 -1.44 -5.40
C ALA A 226 12.32 -2.75 -5.49
N PHE A 227 11.10 -2.79 -4.96
CA PHE A 227 10.33 -4.02 -4.81
C PHE A 227 9.36 -4.28 -5.96
N THR A 228 8.56 -3.27 -6.31
CA THR A 228 7.55 -3.38 -7.37
C THR A 228 8.18 -3.18 -8.75
N LEU A 229 9.40 -2.62 -8.83
CA LEU A 229 10.14 -2.38 -10.07
C LEU A 229 9.33 -1.59 -11.12
N VAL A 230 8.49 -0.65 -10.65
CA VAL A 230 7.58 0.13 -11.50
C VAL A 230 8.29 1.31 -12.16
N THR A 231 9.34 1.83 -11.53
CA THR A 231 10.10 2.96 -12.07
C THR A 231 11.60 2.76 -11.89
N ASP A 232 12.39 3.18 -12.88
CA ASP A 232 13.85 3.28 -12.81
C ASP A 232 14.32 4.63 -12.21
N GLU A 233 13.41 5.56 -11.97
CA GLU A 233 13.72 6.85 -11.37
C GLU A 233 14.13 6.69 -9.89
N TYR A 234 15.32 7.21 -9.55
CA TYR A 234 15.87 7.08 -8.20
C TYR A 234 15.08 7.95 -7.21
N PRO A 235 14.54 7.37 -6.10
CA PRO A 235 13.71 8.12 -5.17
C PRO A 235 14.48 9.27 -4.52
N PRO A 236 13.97 10.51 -4.57
CA PRO A 236 14.63 11.64 -3.92
C PRO A 236 14.54 11.52 -2.39
N PHE A 237 15.59 11.93 -1.68
CA PHE A 237 15.66 11.98 -0.21
C PHE A 237 14.82 13.15 0.36
N ARG A 238 13.51 13.13 0.12
CA ARG A 238 12.58 14.16 0.56
C ARG A 238 11.23 13.59 0.98
N LEU A 239 10.67 14.19 2.03
CA LEU A 239 9.32 13.87 2.55
C LEU A 239 8.21 14.67 1.82
N ALA A 240 8.60 15.76 1.15
CA ALA A 240 7.70 16.61 0.37
C ALA A 240 7.33 16.00 -1.01
N PRO A 241 6.24 16.48 -1.64
CA PRO A 241 5.85 16.12 -3.01
C PRO A 241 7.01 16.25 -4.01
#